data_AF-A0A356KJG7-F1
#
_entry.id   AF-A0A356KJG7-F1
#
_cell.length_a   1.000
_cell.length_b   1.000
_cell.length_c   1.000
_cell.angle_alpha   90.00
_cell.angle_beta   90.00
_cell.angle_gamma   90.00
#
_symmetry.space_group_name_H-M   'P 1'
#
loop_
_entity.id
_entity.type
_entity.pdbx_description
1 polymer ?
#
loop_
_entity_poly.entity_id
_entity_poly.type
_entity_poly.pdbx_seq_one_letter_code
_entity_poly.pdbx_strand_id
1 'polypeptide(L)'
;MSGRGLGYLRLDLRRDSLGRVIVVDLVSLLGGTSFVDTLRREKPPALRALLREVGGLIAQGRFRDAASRCERAPAELRADPELLRMRLRAAAELKGEEGEAAFDAALDALEAASDPGAEADLSSFGFHWRRGQDEPALALLDRLSERVGGDPAVDALRARVHLSAGRAERARELVASARAELPRDPYVLQSALLVALVSQRWPDAVEALRALRELGLELDALGPLPNLKALRASEAYQAWLEKS
;
A
#
# COMPACT_ATOMS: atom_id res chain seq x y z
N MET A 1 2.89 -20.19 -16.36
CA MET A 1 2.25 -20.35 -15.03
C MET A 1 2.04 -18.95 -14.47
N SER A 2 0.81 -18.44 -14.51
CA SER A 2 0.47 -17.10 -14.00
C SER A 2 0.01 -17.23 -12.54
N GLY A 3 0.91 -16.93 -11.59
CA GLY A 3 0.56 -16.89 -10.18
C GLY A 3 -0.35 -15.71 -9.89
N ARG A 4 -1.61 -15.97 -9.52
CA ARG A 4 -2.48 -14.99 -8.88
C ARG A 4 -2.22 -15.06 -7.38
N GLY A 5 -1.60 -14.03 -6.81
CA GLY A 5 -1.38 -13.90 -5.39
C GLY A 5 -1.74 -12.50 -4.92
N LEU A 6 -2.87 -12.36 -4.23
CA LEU A 6 -3.06 -11.29 -3.25
C LEU A 6 -2.18 -11.65 -2.06
N GLY A 7 -0.96 -11.15 -2.11
CA GLY A 7 0.11 -11.53 -1.21
C GLY A 7 1.40 -11.50 -1.99
N TYR A 8 2.18 -10.46 -1.75
CA TYR A 8 3.54 -10.27 -2.26
C TYR A 8 4.48 -11.30 -1.63
N LEU A 9 4.16 -12.58 -1.74
CA LEU A 9 4.89 -13.69 -1.17
C LEU A 9 5.33 -14.57 -2.33
N ARG A 10 6.64 -14.68 -2.53
CA ARG A 10 7.23 -15.67 -3.44
C ARG A 10 7.49 -16.94 -2.65
N LEU A 11 6.90 -18.04 -3.08
CA LEU A 11 7.23 -19.36 -2.56
C LEU A 11 8.43 -19.90 -3.31
N ASP A 12 9.52 -20.15 -2.60
CA ASP A 12 10.66 -20.87 -3.17
C ASP A 12 10.42 -22.37 -2.92
N LEU A 13 10.34 -23.13 -4.01
CA LEU A 13 10.00 -24.55 -4.01
C LEU A 13 11.21 -25.39 -4.41
N ARG A 14 11.36 -26.57 -3.79
CA ARG A 14 12.38 -27.57 -4.14
C ARG A 14 11.77 -28.96 -4.19
N ARG A 15 12.36 -29.89 -4.93
CA ARG A 15 12.04 -31.32 -4.77
C ARG A 15 12.98 -31.97 -3.76
N ASP A 16 12.44 -32.78 -2.87
CA ASP A 16 13.24 -33.61 -1.96
C ASP A 16 13.80 -34.86 -2.66
N SER A 17 14.54 -35.69 -1.92
CA SER A 17 15.14 -36.94 -2.44
C SER A 17 14.11 -37.99 -2.86
N LEU A 18 12.86 -37.85 -2.44
CA LEU A 18 11.74 -38.71 -2.84
C LEU A 18 10.94 -38.10 -4.00
N GLY A 19 11.41 -36.98 -4.58
CA GLY A 19 10.77 -36.28 -5.69
C GLY A 19 9.58 -35.41 -5.28
N ARG A 20 9.28 -35.25 -3.98
CA ARG A 20 8.15 -34.46 -3.48
C ARG A 20 8.48 -32.98 -3.52
N VAL A 21 7.54 -32.13 -3.94
CA VAL A 21 7.70 -30.67 -3.91
C VAL A 21 7.52 -30.19 -2.46
N ILE A 22 8.50 -29.47 -1.94
CA ILE A 22 8.50 -28.84 -0.62
C ILE A 22 8.69 -27.33 -0.76
N VAL A 23 8.09 -26.58 0.15
CA VAL A 23 8.39 -25.15 0.33
C VAL A 23 9.70 -25.04 1.10
N VAL A 24 10.73 -24.46 0.50
CA VAL A 24 12.02 -24.21 1.16
C VAL A 24 12.11 -22.81 1.75
N ASP A 25 11.38 -21.85 1.17
CA ASP A 25 11.31 -20.51 1.69
C ASP A 25 10.03 -19.79 1.28
N LEU A 26 9.77 -18.70 1.97
CA LEU A 26 8.69 -17.77 1.72
C LEU A 26 9.29 -16.37 1.75
N VAL A 27 9.46 -15.75 0.59
CA VAL A 27 10.07 -14.41 0.48
C VAL A 27 8.96 -13.37 0.39
N SER A 28 8.96 -12.42 1.31
CA SER A 28 8.13 -11.23 1.14
C SER A 28 8.74 -10.34 0.06
N LEU A 29 8.08 -10.20 -1.09
CA LEU A 29 8.49 -9.28 -2.15
C LEU A 29 8.39 -7.82 -1.72
N LEU A 30 7.58 -7.49 -0.71
CA LEU A 30 7.53 -6.14 -0.13
C LEU A 30 8.73 -5.86 0.79
N GLY A 31 9.13 -6.85 1.58
CA GLY A 31 10.22 -6.72 2.56
C GLY A 31 11.59 -7.10 2.00
N GLY A 32 11.65 -7.78 0.85
CA GLY A 32 12.87 -8.36 0.28
C GLY A 32 13.51 -9.45 1.14
N THR A 33 12.89 -9.86 2.24
CA THR A 33 13.44 -10.82 3.19
C THR A 33 12.81 -12.19 3.07
N SER A 34 13.68 -13.20 3.15
CA SER A 34 13.32 -14.61 3.32
C SER A 34 12.69 -14.84 4.70
N PHE A 35 11.68 -15.71 4.77
CA PHE A 35 11.10 -16.16 6.03
C PHE A 35 12.13 -16.93 6.85
N VAL A 36 12.96 -17.75 6.19
CA VAL A 36 14.08 -18.44 6.84
C VAL A 36 15.09 -17.45 7.43
N ASP A 37 15.45 -16.39 6.71
CA ASP A 37 16.34 -15.35 7.23
C ASP A 37 15.70 -14.60 8.40
N THR A 38 14.39 -14.41 8.36
CA THR A 38 13.63 -13.82 9.47
C THR A 38 13.70 -14.70 10.71
N LEU A 39 13.57 -16.02 10.55
CA LEU A 39 13.70 -16.98 11.65
C LEU A 39 15.14 -17.11 12.17
N ARG A 40 16.14 -17.00 11.30
CA ARG A 40 17.56 -17.09 11.66
C ARG A 40 18.08 -15.86 12.40
N ARG A 41 17.45 -14.70 12.20
CA ARG A 41 17.79 -13.47 12.93
C ARG A 41 17.18 -13.53 14.32
N GLU A 42 17.87 -14.19 15.25
CA GLU A 42 17.55 -14.01 16.67
C GLU A 42 17.79 -12.55 17.05
N LYS A 43 16.70 -11.79 17.18
CA LYS A 43 16.74 -10.44 17.71
C LYS A 43 17.23 -10.47 19.16
N PRO A 44 18.13 -9.58 19.60
CA PRO A 44 18.53 -9.52 21.00
C PRO A 44 17.31 -9.44 21.93
N PRO A 45 17.31 -10.10 23.11
CA PRO A 45 16.18 -10.03 24.04
C PRO A 45 15.75 -8.59 24.36
N ALA A 46 16.71 -7.68 24.48
CA ALA A 46 16.47 -6.25 24.70
C ALA A 46 15.68 -5.60 23.55
N LEU A 47 16.02 -5.91 22.29
CA LEU A 47 15.28 -5.41 21.12
C LEU A 47 13.86 -5.97 21.11
N ARG A 48 13.66 -7.27 21.37
CA ARG A 48 12.31 -7.86 21.42
C ARG A 48 11.43 -7.23 22.49
N ALA A 49 11.99 -6.97 23.68
CA ALA A 49 11.29 -6.29 24.76
C ALA A 49 10.89 -4.86 24.36
N LEU A 50 11.83 -4.13 23.74
CA LEU A 50 11.60 -2.78 23.22
C LEU A 50 10.50 -2.75 22.14
N LEU A 51 10.57 -3.61 21.12
CA LEU A 51 9.56 -3.67 20.06
C LEU A 51 8.16 -3.97 20.63
N ARG A 52 8.07 -4.89 21.60
CA ARG A 52 6.80 -5.18 22.28
C ARG A 52 6.26 -3.96 23.04
N GLU A 53 7.13 -3.26 23.76
CA GLU A 53 6.78 -2.05 24.51
C GLU A 53 6.25 -0.95 23.57
N VAL A 54 7.01 -0.60 22.53
CA VAL A 54 6.62 0.40 21.52
C VAL A 54 5.33 -0.01 20.82
N GLY A 55 5.18 -1.29 20.48
CA GLY A 55 3.97 -1.81 19.83
C GLY A 55 2.74 -1.69 20.72
N GLY A 56 2.89 -1.95 22.02
CA GLY A 56 1.84 -1.72 23.01
C GLY A 56 1.41 -0.25 23.09
N LEU A 57 2.37 0.68 23.07
CA LEU A 57 2.08 2.11 23.07
C LEU A 57 1.31 2.55 21.80
N ILE A 58 1.73 2.08 20.62
CA ILE A 58 1.05 2.34 19.33
C ILE A 58 -0.38 1.80 19.35
N ALA A 59 -0.57 0.56 19.82
CA ALA A 59 -1.90 -0.06 19.91
C ALA A 59 -2.86 0.69 20.84
N GLN A 60 -2.32 1.41 21.84
CA GLN A 60 -3.07 2.25 22.77
C GLN A 60 -3.28 3.69 22.26
N GLY A 61 -2.81 4.02 21.05
CA GLY A 61 -2.85 5.40 20.52
C GLY A 61 -1.87 6.36 21.19
N ARG A 62 -0.92 5.86 21.99
CA ARG A 62 0.09 6.66 22.69
C ARG A 62 1.29 6.93 21.79
N PHE A 63 1.05 7.56 20.64
CA PHE A 63 2.04 7.72 19.58
C PHE A 63 3.24 8.57 19.97
N ARG A 64 3.03 9.65 20.74
CA ARG A 64 4.14 10.50 21.23
C ARG A 64 5.07 9.73 22.16
N ASP A 65 4.50 8.94 23.07
CA ASP A 65 5.27 8.09 23.99
C ASP A 65 6.05 7.02 23.22
N ALA A 66 5.42 6.41 22.21
CA ALA A 66 6.06 5.42 21.35
C ALA A 66 7.26 6.02 20.59
N ALA A 67 7.09 7.18 19.96
CA ALA A 67 8.17 7.89 19.27
C ALA A 67 9.33 8.23 20.23
N SER A 68 9.01 8.86 21.38
CA SER A 68 10.01 9.18 22.41
C SER A 68 10.75 7.93 22.92
N ARG A 69 10.04 6.81 23.06
CA ARG A 69 10.64 5.55 23.50
C ARG A 69 11.64 4.98 22.51
N CYS A 70 11.37 5.11 21.20
CA CYS A 70 12.31 4.76 20.14
C CYS A 70 13.56 5.65 20.18
N GLU A 71 13.39 6.98 20.34
CA GLU A 71 14.51 7.94 20.40
C GLU A 71 15.48 7.68 21.55
N ARG A 72 14.93 7.24 22.68
CA ARG A 72 15.68 6.93 23.89
C ARG A 72 16.26 5.52 23.92
N ALA A 73 16.05 4.71 22.88
CA ALA A 73 16.64 3.39 22.81
C ALA A 73 18.18 3.49 22.77
N PRO A 74 18.91 2.47 23.26
CA PRO A 74 20.36 2.39 23.10
C PRO A 74 20.78 2.58 21.64
N ALA A 75 21.92 3.22 21.40
CA ALA A 75 22.38 3.59 20.07
C ALA A 75 22.44 2.38 19.12
N GLU A 76 22.83 1.22 19.64
CA GLU A 76 22.94 -0.06 18.92
C GLU A 76 21.58 -0.57 18.44
N LEU A 77 20.48 -0.22 19.15
CA LEU A 77 19.13 -0.65 18.80
C LEU A 77 18.40 0.37 17.92
N ARG A 78 18.77 1.66 17.98
CA ARG A 78 18.12 2.73 17.20
C ARG A 78 18.25 2.56 15.69
N ALA A 79 19.31 1.89 15.23
CA ALA A 79 19.51 1.58 13.83
C ALA A 79 18.79 0.30 13.37
N ASP A 80 18.10 -0.44 14.26
CA ASP A 80 17.38 -1.65 13.84
C ASP A 80 16.20 -1.27 12.93
N PRO A 81 16.09 -1.84 11.72
CA PRO A 81 15.05 -1.46 10.75
C PRO A 81 13.62 -1.62 11.28
N GLU A 82 13.37 -2.61 12.14
CA GLU A 82 12.03 -2.81 12.69
C GLU A 82 11.68 -1.69 13.68
N LEU A 83 12.63 -1.30 14.53
CA LEU A 83 12.43 -0.18 15.44
C LEU A 83 12.23 1.15 14.68
N LEU A 84 12.98 1.36 13.60
CA LEU A 84 12.82 2.52 12.72
C LEU A 84 11.44 2.56 12.06
N ARG A 85 10.94 1.43 11.56
CA ARG A 85 9.56 1.35 11.04
C ARG A 85 8.51 1.64 12.11
N MET A 86 8.71 1.18 13.35
CA MET A 86 7.81 1.51 14.45
C MET A 86 7.85 3.01 14.81
N ARG A 87 9.04 3.61 14.79
CA ARG A 87 9.23 5.06 14.98
C ARG A 87 8.51 5.85 13.87
N LEU A 88 8.68 5.46 12.61
CA LEU A 88 7.99 6.06 11.46
C LEU A 88 6.47 5.96 11.60
N ARG A 89 5.95 4.77 11.93
CA ARG A 89 4.51 4.56 12.17
C ARG A 89 3.97 5.44 13.30
N ALA A 90 4.69 5.54 14.41
CA ALA A 90 4.28 6.39 15.52
C ALA A 90 4.28 7.88 15.12
N ALA A 91 5.31 8.33 14.41
CA ALA A 91 5.42 9.70 13.93
C ALA A 91 4.34 10.08 12.92
N ALA A 92 3.93 9.14 12.05
CA ALA A 92 2.89 9.35 11.05
C ALA A 92 1.50 9.70 11.64
N GLU A 93 1.27 9.35 12.91
CA GLU A 93 0.02 9.60 13.64
C GLU A 93 0.06 10.89 14.48
N LEU A 94 1.22 11.53 14.59
CA LEU A 94 1.36 12.82 15.24
C LEU A 94 0.83 13.95 14.34
N LYS A 95 0.29 15.00 14.97
CA LYS A 95 -0.33 16.15 14.29
C LYS A 95 0.50 17.42 14.49
N GLY A 96 0.38 18.35 13.55
CA GLY A 96 1.08 19.63 13.58
C GLY A 96 2.57 19.51 13.24
N GLU A 97 3.29 20.63 13.32
CA GLU A 97 4.70 20.78 12.93
C GLU A 97 5.63 19.76 13.63
N GLU A 98 5.41 19.48 14.91
CA GLU A 98 6.16 18.47 15.68
C GLU A 98 6.04 17.08 15.04
N GLY A 99 4.84 16.71 14.59
CA GLY A 99 4.59 15.42 13.95
C GLY A 99 5.22 15.31 12.57
N GLU A 100 5.29 16.42 11.82
CA GLU A 100 5.96 16.47 10.52
C GLU A 100 7.47 16.27 10.70
N ALA A 101 8.09 17.06 11.58
CA ALA A 101 9.52 16.94 11.87
C ALA A 101 9.90 15.55 12.41
N ALA A 102 9.06 14.97 13.27
CA ALA A 102 9.27 13.60 13.77
C ALA A 102 9.16 12.55 12.66
N PHE A 103 8.25 12.74 11.70
CA PHE A 103 8.09 11.82 10.58
C PHE A 103 9.28 11.89 9.64
N ASP A 104 9.67 13.10 9.23
CA ASP A 104 10.81 13.32 8.34
C ASP A 104 12.10 12.74 8.96
N ALA A 105 12.35 13.02 10.24
CA ALA A 105 13.51 12.47 10.95
C ALA A 105 13.47 10.93 11.13
N ALA A 106 12.28 10.34 11.19
CA ALA A 106 12.12 8.88 11.23
C ALA A 106 12.33 8.25 9.86
N LEU A 107 11.88 8.93 8.80
CA LEU A 107 12.05 8.52 7.42
C LEU A 107 13.52 8.58 7.01
N ASP A 108 14.19 9.70 7.24
CA ASP A 108 15.62 9.87 6.95
C ASP A 108 16.46 8.79 7.63
N ALA A 109 16.14 8.47 8.89
CA ALA A 109 16.83 7.41 9.62
C ALA A 109 16.57 6.02 9.03
N LEU A 110 15.34 5.75 8.57
CA LEU A 110 15.00 4.48 7.90
C LEU A 110 15.69 4.35 6.55
N GLU A 111 15.74 5.44 5.76
CA GLU A 111 16.44 5.47 4.47
C GLU A 111 17.96 5.34 4.62
N ALA A 112 18.53 5.88 5.71
CA ALA A 112 19.96 5.75 5.99
C ALA A 112 20.36 4.35 6.51
N ALA A 113 19.48 3.68 7.26
CA ALA A 113 19.81 2.41 7.92
C ALA A 113 19.72 1.18 7.01
N SER A 114 19.06 1.28 5.87
CA SER A 114 18.84 0.15 4.96
C SER A 114 18.38 0.62 3.58
N ASP A 115 18.51 -0.23 2.57
CA ASP A 115 17.66 -0.10 1.38
C ASP A 115 16.20 -0.13 1.88
N PRO A 116 15.44 0.98 1.80
CA PRO A 116 14.15 1.14 2.49
C PRO A 116 13.15 0.03 2.13
N GLY A 117 13.36 -0.61 0.96
CA GLY A 117 12.47 -1.60 0.40
C GLY A 117 11.14 -0.97 -0.03
N ALA A 118 10.29 -1.78 -0.65
CA ALA A 118 8.97 -1.34 -1.09
C ALA A 118 8.07 -0.92 0.09
N GLU A 119 8.26 -1.51 1.27
CA GLU A 119 7.47 -1.20 2.47
C GLU A 119 7.64 0.25 2.95
N ALA A 120 8.88 0.76 2.95
CA ALA A 120 9.14 2.15 3.34
C ALA A 120 8.56 3.12 2.29
N ASP A 121 8.75 2.83 0.99
CA ASP A 121 8.17 3.63 -0.09
C ASP A 121 6.63 3.73 0.05
N LEU A 122 5.95 2.60 0.32
CA LEU A 122 4.50 2.58 0.55
C LEU A 122 4.07 3.33 1.82
N SER A 123 4.84 3.24 2.89
CA SER A 123 4.54 3.96 4.14
C SER A 123 4.67 5.47 3.96
N SER A 124 5.75 5.93 3.32
CA SER A 124 5.97 7.33 2.99
C SER A 124 4.95 7.85 1.99
N PHE A 125 4.57 7.02 1.02
CA PHE A 125 3.53 7.37 0.05
C PHE A 125 2.22 7.73 0.76
N GLY A 126 1.77 6.88 1.69
CA GLY A 126 0.54 7.11 2.44
C GLY A 126 0.59 8.37 3.30
N PHE A 127 1.76 8.73 3.83
CA PHE A 127 1.96 9.96 4.59
C PHE A 127 1.83 11.20 3.70
N HIS A 128 2.61 11.29 2.61
CA HIS A 128 2.59 12.45 1.72
C HIS A 128 1.23 12.63 1.06
N TRP A 129 0.62 11.54 0.59
CA TRP A 129 -0.67 11.62 -0.12
C TRP A 129 -1.81 12.13 0.78
N ARG A 130 -1.88 11.68 2.04
CA ARG A 130 -2.90 12.18 3.00
C ARG A 130 -2.76 13.67 3.33
N ARG A 131 -1.61 14.26 3.07
CA ARG A 131 -1.33 15.69 3.27
C ARG A 131 -1.46 16.51 1.98
N GLY A 132 -1.90 15.91 0.88
CA GLY A 132 -2.01 16.57 -0.41
C GLY A 132 -0.66 16.89 -1.05
N GLN A 133 0.42 16.25 -0.60
CA GLN A 133 1.75 16.38 -1.20
C GLN A 133 1.86 15.41 -2.37
N ASP A 134 1.16 15.73 -3.46
CA ASP A 134 0.99 14.82 -4.61
C ASP A 134 2.33 14.51 -5.32
N GLU A 135 3.22 15.50 -5.49
CA GLU A 135 4.52 15.28 -6.16
C GLU A 135 5.46 14.36 -5.38
N PRO A 136 5.71 14.56 -4.07
CA PRO A 136 6.43 13.57 -3.26
C PRO A 136 5.81 12.18 -3.30
N ALA A 137 4.48 12.08 -3.27
CA ALA A 137 3.78 10.81 -3.37
C ALA A 137 4.03 10.11 -4.71
N LEU A 138 4.00 10.85 -5.84
CA LEU A 138 4.28 10.31 -7.17
C LEU A 138 5.73 9.81 -7.28
N ALA A 139 6.70 10.57 -6.78
CA ALA A 139 8.11 10.16 -6.80
C ALA A 139 8.34 8.82 -6.07
N LEU A 140 7.63 8.60 -4.95
CA LEU A 140 7.69 7.34 -4.21
C LEU A 140 7.07 6.17 -5.00
N LEU A 141 5.99 6.41 -5.72
CA LEU A 141 5.39 5.40 -6.61
C LEU A 141 6.30 5.08 -7.80
N ASP A 142 7.08 6.05 -8.28
CA ASP A 142 8.10 5.83 -9.30
C ASP A 142 9.21 4.89 -8.82
N ARG A 143 9.80 5.17 -7.65
CA ARG A 143 10.77 4.24 -7.03
C ARG A 143 10.17 2.86 -6.81
N LEU A 144 8.94 2.79 -6.30
CA LEU A 144 8.26 1.53 -6.06
C LEU A 144 8.08 0.74 -7.36
N SER A 145 7.60 1.40 -8.42
CA SER A 145 7.38 0.80 -9.73
C SER A 145 8.67 0.25 -10.33
N GLU A 146 9.78 0.99 -10.24
CA GLU A 146 11.11 0.52 -10.67
C GLU A 146 11.54 -0.73 -9.91
N ARG A 147 11.37 -0.75 -8.58
CA ARG A 147 11.73 -1.91 -7.73
C ARG A 147 10.92 -3.16 -8.06
N VAL A 148 9.63 -3.02 -8.34
CA VAL A 148 8.73 -4.16 -8.61
C VAL A 148 8.65 -4.53 -10.10
N GLY A 149 9.35 -3.79 -10.97
CA GLY A 149 9.41 -4.08 -12.41
C GLY A 149 8.19 -3.64 -13.21
N GLY A 150 7.56 -2.52 -12.84
CA GLY A 150 6.45 -1.94 -13.59
C GLY A 150 5.08 -2.57 -13.32
N ASP A 151 4.74 -2.86 -12.06
CA ASP A 151 3.45 -3.46 -11.68
C ASP A 151 2.26 -2.52 -12.04
N PRO A 152 1.28 -2.98 -12.86
CA PRO A 152 0.11 -2.18 -13.23
C PRO A 152 -0.75 -1.74 -12.03
N ALA A 153 -0.69 -2.45 -10.89
CA ALA A 153 -1.36 -2.00 -9.67
C ALA A 153 -0.76 -0.70 -9.12
N VAL A 154 0.55 -0.46 -9.34
CA VAL A 154 1.21 0.81 -8.99
C VAL A 154 0.72 1.93 -9.90
N ASP A 155 0.47 1.67 -11.18
CA ASP A 155 -0.15 2.66 -12.09
C ASP A 155 -1.58 3.01 -11.69
N ALA A 156 -2.37 2.03 -11.24
CA ALA A 156 -3.69 2.29 -10.68
C ALA A 156 -3.61 3.17 -9.41
N LEU A 157 -2.57 2.99 -8.58
CA LEU A 157 -2.33 3.86 -7.42
C LEU A 157 -1.89 5.28 -7.85
N ARG A 158 -0.99 5.41 -8.83
CA ARG A 158 -0.61 6.71 -9.43
C ARG A 158 -1.82 7.44 -9.99
N ALA A 159 -2.73 6.72 -10.64
CA ALA A 159 -3.98 7.30 -11.15
C ALA A 159 -4.79 7.99 -10.04
N ARG A 160 -4.84 7.41 -8.83
CA ARG A 160 -5.54 8.01 -7.69
C ARG A 160 -4.87 9.28 -7.18
N VAL A 161 -3.54 9.35 -7.21
CA VAL A 161 -2.78 10.57 -6.87
C VAL A 161 -3.00 11.66 -7.92
N HIS A 162 -2.94 11.31 -9.20
CA HIS A 162 -3.28 12.26 -10.27
C HIS A 162 -4.72 12.77 -10.13
N LEU A 163 -5.65 11.92 -9.73
CA LEU A 163 -7.03 12.32 -9.50
C LEU A 163 -7.16 13.30 -8.32
N SER A 164 -6.48 13.06 -7.20
CA SER A 164 -6.45 14.02 -6.07
C SER A 164 -5.82 15.35 -6.44
N ALA A 165 -4.81 15.33 -7.31
CA ALA A 165 -4.15 16.51 -7.86
C ALA A 165 -4.98 17.26 -8.94
N GLY A 166 -6.21 16.84 -9.23
CA GLY A 166 -7.06 17.43 -10.27
C GLY A 166 -6.66 17.09 -11.71
N ARG A 167 -5.75 16.13 -11.92
CA ARG A 167 -5.22 15.70 -13.22
C ARG A 167 -6.02 14.51 -13.77
N ALA A 168 -7.32 14.71 -13.95
CA ALA A 168 -8.27 13.64 -14.28
C ALA A 168 -7.96 12.90 -15.61
N GLU A 169 -7.49 13.62 -16.63
CA GLU A 169 -7.08 13.03 -17.92
C GLU A 169 -5.96 11.98 -17.71
N ARG A 170 -4.91 12.38 -16.97
CA ARG A 170 -3.77 11.51 -16.70
C ARG A 170 -4.16 10.30 -15.85
N ALA A 171 -5.01 10.52 -14.85
CA ALA A 171 -5.56 9.44 -14.04
C ALA A 171 -6.29 8.39 -14.89
N ARG A 172 -7.05 8.84 -15.90
CA ARG A 172 -7.76 7.94 -16.81
C ARG A 172 -6.82 7.12 -17.68
N GLU A 173 -5.80 7.75 -18.26
CA GLU A 173 -4.82 7.04 -19.10
C GLU A 173 -4.14 5.92 -18.31
N LEU A 174 -3.66 6.22 -17.10
CA LEU A 174 -2.99 5.26 -16.24
C LEU A 174 -3.90 4.09 -15.86
N VAL A 175 -5.14 4.37 -15.45
CA VAL A 175 -6.04 3.29 -15.02
C VAL A 175 -6.55 2.47 -16.21
N ALA A 176 -6.68 3.06 -17.40
CA ALA A 176 -6.99 2.33 -18.63
C ALA A 176 -5.84 1.39 -19.02
N SER A 177 -4.59 1.85 -18.94
CA SER A 177 -3.40 1.02 -19.16
C SER A 177 -3.35 -0.13 -18.16
N ALA A 178 -3.50 0.16 -16.86
CA ALA A 178 -3.48 -0.84 -15.81
C ALA A 178 -4.57 -1.90 -15.99
N ARG A 179 -5.78 -1.48 -16.39
CA ARG A 179 -6.91 -2.38 -16.63
C ARG A 179 -6.72 -3.24 -17.89
N ALA A 180 -6.00 -2.77 -18.90
CA ALA A 180 -5.69 -3.58 -20.07
C ALA A 180 -4.81 -4.80 -19.70
N GLU A 181 -3.89 -4.63 -18.76
CA GLU A 181 -3.00 -5.68 -18.29
C GLU A 181 -3.63 -6.55 -17.19
N LEU A 182 -4.39 -5.93 -16.27
CA LEU A 182 -5.03 -6.60 -15.14
C LEU A 182 -6.56 -6.39 -15.14
N PRO A 183 -7.30 -6.92 -16.14
CA PRO A 183 -8.72 -6.60 -16.35
C PRO A 183 -9.67 -7.11 -15.27
N ARG A 184 -9.21 -8.01 -14.39
CA ARG A 184 -9.99 -8.64 -13.31
C ARG A 184 -9.37 -8.42 -11.93
N ASP A 185 -8.37 -7.54 -11.82
CA ASP A 185 -7.82 -7.21 -10.53
C ASP A 185 -8.76 -6.27 -9.75
N PRO A 186 -9.21 -6.63 -8.54
CA PRO A 186 -10.14 -5.81 -7.76
C PRO A 186 -9.62 -4.39 -7.50
N TYR A 187 -8.33 -4.22 -7.24
CA TYR A 187 -7.76 -2.93 -6.90
C TYR A 187 -7.73 -2.00 -8.12
N VAL A 188 -7.33 -2.52 -9.28
CA VAL A 188 -7.37 -1.78 -10.55
C VAL A 188 -8.80 -1.39 -10.92
N LEU A 189 -9.77 -2.28 -10.74
CA LEU A 189 -11.18 -2.00 -11.02
C LEU A 189 -11.77 -0.94 -10.05
N GLN A 190 -11.41 -0.98 -8.77
CA GLN A 190 -11.80 0.05 -7.81
C GLN A 190 -11.22 1.42 -8.16
N SER A 191 -9.95 1.47 -8.58
CA SER A 191 -9.32 2.69 -9.07
C SER A 191 -10.01 3.22 -10.32
N ALA A 192 -10.38 2.33 -11.25
CA ALA A 192 -11.10 2.70 -12.48
C ALA A 192 -12.48 3.29 -12.16
N LEU A 193 -13.22 2.67 -11.25
CA LEU A 193 -14.49 3.17 -10.75
C LEU A 193 -14.34 4.56 -10.13
N LEU A 194 -13.35 4.74 -9.25
CA LEU A 194 -13.12 6.03 -8.58
C LEU A 194 -12.81 7.14 -9.60
N VAL A 195 -11.92 6.89 -10.56
CA VAL A 195 -11.58 7.84 -11.63
C VAL A 195 -12.81 8.18 -12.46
N ALA A 196 -13.62 7.19 -12.82
CA ALA A 196 -14.85 7.40 -13.59
C ALA A 196 -15.90 8.21 -12.81
N LEU A 197 -16.08 7.93 -11.52
CA LEU A 197 -17.02 8.65 -10.64
C LEU A 197 -16.64 10.13 -10.48
N VAL A 198 -15.37 10.41 -10.20
CA VAL A 198 -14.89 11.81 -10.04
C VAL A 198 -14.95 12.55 -11.38
N SER A 199 -14.62 11.89 -12.48
CA SER A 199 -14.66 12.46 -13.83
C SER A 199 -16.06 12.46 -14.46
N GLN A 200 -17.09 12.03 -13.73
CA GLN A 200 -18.47 11.93 -14.19
C GLN A 200 -18.69 11.11 -15.47
N ARG A 201 -17.86 10.10 -15.69
CA ARG A 201 -17.95 9.18 -16.82
C ARG A 201 -18.80 7.96 -16.47
N TRP A 202 -20.12 8.16 -16.50
CA TRP A 202 -21.08 7.17 -16.03
C TRP A 202 -21.04 5.81 -16.75
N PRO A 203 -20.86 5.74 -18.08
CA PRO A 203 -20.70 4.45 -18.76
C PRO A 203 -19.52 3.64 -18.23
N ASP A 204 -18.35 4.28 -18.07
CA ASP A 204 -17.13 3.64 -17.55
C ASP A 204 -17.30 3.21 -16.09
N ALA A 205 -17.99 4.02 -15.27
CA ALA A 205 -18.28 3.67 -13.88
C ALA A 205 -19.18 2.43 -13.78
N VAL A 206 -20.22 2.34 -14.61
CA VAL A 206 -21.10 1.16 -14.70
C VAL A 206 -20.33 -0.08 -15.15
N GLU A 207 -19.41 0.07 -16.10
CA GLU A 207 -18.57 -1.04 -16.57
C GLU A 207 -17.66 -1.56 -15.45
N ALA A 208 -16.99 -0.67 -14.72
CA ALA A 208 -16.15 -1.05 -13.58
C ALA A 208 -16.97 -1.70 -12.45
N LEU A 209 -18.17 -1.18 -12.15
CA LEU A 209 -19.08 -1.78 -11.16
C LEU A 209 -19.54 -3.18 -11.56
N ARG A 210 -19.88 -3.39 -12.83
CA ARG A 210 -20.25 -4.73 -13.33
C ARG A 210 -19.10 -5.71 -13.12
N ALA A 211 -17.88 -5.33 -13.50
CA ALA A 211 -16.70 -6.16 -13.32
C ALA A 211 -16.41 -6.47 -11.83
N LEU A 212 -16.59 -5.50 -10.93
CA LEU A 212 -16.46 -5.73 -9.48
C LEU A 212 -17.54 -6.69 -8.95
N ARG A 213 -18.78 -6.54 -9.40
CA ARG A 213 -19.90 -7.42 -9.00
C ARG A 213 -19.70 -8.86 -9.48
N GLU A 214 -19.14 -9.06 -10.68
CA GLU A 214 -18.74 -10.38 -11.17
C GLU A 214 -17.68 -11.07 -10.28
N LEU A 215 -16.89 -10.28 -9.52
CA LEU A 215 -15.94 -10.78 -8.52
C LEU A 215 -16.58 -10.96 -7.12
N GLY A 216 -17.89 -10.75 -7.00
CA GLY A 216 -18.62 -10.81 -5.72
C GLY A 216 -18.40 -9.58 -4.83
N LEU A 217 -17.86 -8.49 -5.37
CA LEU A 217 -17.69 -7.22 -4.65
C LEU A 217 -18.90 -6.33 -4.90
N GLU A 218 -19.79 -6.30 -3.91
CA GLU A 218 -20.96 -5.44 -3.93
C GLU A 218 -20.59 -3.98 -3.64
N LEU A 219 -21.40 -3.05 -4.16
CA LEU A 219 -21.18 -1.61 -4.03
C LEU A 219 -21.01 -1.15 -2.57
N ASP A 220 -21.79 -1.72 -1.65
CA ASP A 220 -21.75 -1.36 -0.23
C ASP A 220 -20.44 -1.81 0.46
N ALA A 221 -19.74 -2.79 -0.11
CA ALA A 221 -18.43 -3.24 0.38
C ALA A 221 -17.29 -2.30 -0.01
N LEU A 222 -17.52 -1.36 -0.93
CA LEU A 222 -16.51 -0.41 -1.44
C LEU A 222 -16.36 0.84 -0.56
N GLY A 223 -17.20 0.99 0.47
CA GLY A 223 -17.20 2.15 1.35
C GLY A 223 -17.79 3.41 0.69
N PRO A 224 -17.54 4.61 1.26
CA PRO A 224 -18.08 5.85 0.74
C PRO A 224 -17.43 6.19 -0.61
N LEU A 225 -18.24 6.25 -1.67
CA LEU A 225 -17.79 6.60 -3.01
C LEU A 225 -18.26 8.02 -3.39
N PRO A 226 -17.38 8.85 -4.01
CA PRO A 226 -17.77 10.17 -4.48
C PRO A 226 -18.81 10.05 -5.60
N ASN A 227 -19.69 11.05 -5.70
CA ASN A 227 -20.68 11.16 -6.78
C ASN A 227 -21.62 9.94 -6.95
N LEU A 228 -21.72 9.05 -5.96
CA LEU A 228 -22.54 7.84 -6.08
C LEU A 228 -24.02 8.15 -6.32
N LYS A 229 -24.54 9.20 -5.68
CA LYS A 229 -25.91 9.69 -5.92
C LYS A 229 -26.11 10.13 -7.37
N ALA A 230 -25.13 10.81 -7.96
CA ALA A 230 -25.19 11.26 -9.35
C ALA A 230 -25.12 10.07 -10.32
N LEU A 231 -24.24 9.09 -10.06
CA LEU A 231 -24.20 7.84 -10.82
C LEU A 231 -25.55 7.13 -10.79
N ARG A 232 -26.15 6.95 -9.61
CA ARG A 232 -27.46 6.28 -9.47
C ARG A 232 -28.58 6.98 -10.25
N ALA A 233 -28.50 8.31 -10.42
CA ALA A 233 -29.45 9.08 -11.21
C ALA A 233 -29.12 9.12 -12.72
N SER A 234 -27.95 8.63 -13.13
CA SER A 234 -27.53 8.64 -14.53
C SER A 234 -28.28 7.63 -15.38
N GLU A 235 -28.52 7.96 -16.65
CA GLU A 235 -29.12 7.07 -17.64
C GLU A 235 -28.36 5.75 -17.77
N ALA A 236 -27.02 5.81 -17.76
CA ALA A 236 -26.16 4.63 -17.86
C ALA A 236 -26.42 3.62 -16.73
N TYR A 237 -26.64 4.11 -15.50
CA TYR A 237 -26.93 3.26 -14.36
C TYR A 237 -28.35 2.68 -14.41
N GLN A 238 -29.34 3.48 -14.80
CA GLN A 238 -30.72 3.01 -14.95
C GLN A 238 -30.82 1.92 -16.04
N ALA A 239 -30.20 2.14 -17.20
CA ALA A 239 -30.13 1.16 -18.28
C ALA A 239 -29.40 -0.14 -17.89
N TRP A 240 -28.47 -0.07 -16.94
CA TRP A 240 -27.81 -1.26 -16.40
C TRP A 240 -28.73 -2.06 -15.47
N LEU A 241 -29.51 -1.38 -14.61
CA LEU A 241 -30.48 -2.03 -13.73
C LEU A 241 -31.59 -2.75 -14.50
N GLU A 242 -32.07 -2.18 -15.61
CA GLU A 242 -33.11 -2.82 -16.44
C GLU A 242 -32.65 -4.13 -17.10
N LYS A 243 -31.33 -4.34 -17.22
CA LYS A 243 -30.72 -5.51 -17.87
C LYS A 243 -30.18 -6.56 -16.89
N SER A 244 -30.15 -6.25 -15.58
CA SER A 244 -29.54 -7.08 -14.54
C SER A 244 -30.60 -7.82 -13.73
#